data_AF-A0A0K0FAT5-F1
#
_entry.id   AF-A0A0K0FAT5-F1
#
_cell.length_a   1.000
_cell.length_b   1.000
_cell.length_c   1.000
_cell.angle_alpha   90.00
_cell.angle_beta   90.00
_cell.angle_gamma   90.00
#
_symmetry.space_group_name_H-M   'P 1'
#
loop_
_entity.id
_entity.type
_entity.pdbx_description
1 polymer ?
#
loop_
_entity_poly.entity_id
_entity_poly.type
_entity_poly.pdbx_seq_one_letter_code
_entity_poly.pdbx_strand_id
1 'polypeptide(L)'
;MKPIFTILIIFSTISIMIYGCKDILNECRKYKDYCKILSWRSFLFQNCQYTCRMCEDDLKNKDGGDDCDDIGENCNSMKFYCKNPKYDNIAKKLCKRSCGLC
;
A
#
# COMPACT_ATOMS: atom_id res chain seq x y z
N MET A 1 -2.67 53.91 4.52
CA MET A 1 -1.71 52.82 4.76
C MET A 1 -2.46 51.61 5.28
N LYS A 2 -2.81 50.68 4.37
CA LYS A 2 -3.35 49.33 4.67
C LYS A 2 -2.19 48.34 4.42
N PRO A 3 -2.26 47.06 4.82
CA PRO A 3 -2.44 46.48 6.14
C PRO A 3 -1.23 45.57 6.47
N ILE A 4 -0.51 45.82 7.57
CA ILE A 4 0.76 45.12 7.87
C ILE A 4 0.54 43.75 8.54
N PHE A 5 -0.69 43.36 8.88
CA PHE A 5 -0.95 42.16 9.70
C PHE A 5 -1.77 41.02 9.06
N THR A 6 -2.19 41.13 7.80
CA THR A 6 -3.00 40.08 7.14
C THR A 6 -2.30 39.36 5.99
N ILE A 7 -1.01 39.60 5.74
CA ILE A 7 -0.22 38.96 4.65
C ILE A 7 0.77 37.91 5.19
N LEU A 8 0.62 37.46 6.44
CA LEU A 8 1.43 36.37 7.02
C LEU A 8 0.67 35.05 7.22
N ILE A 9 -0.57 34.95 6.72
CA ILE A 9 -1.36 33.71 6.69
C ILE A 9 -1.68 33.33 5.24
N ILE A 10 -0.67 33.31 4.38
CA ILE A 10 -0.77 32.72 3.03
C ILE A 10 0.40 31.76 2.75
N PHE A 11 1.15 31.38 3.79
CA PHE A 11 1.99 30.19 3.74
C PHE A 11 1.16 29.01 4.26
N SER A 12 1.18 27.92 3.49
CA SER A 12 0.42 26.68 3.72
C SER A 12 -0.97 26.65 3.09
N THR A 13 -1.06 26.91 1.78
CA THR A 13 -1.92 26.03 0.98
C THR A 13 -1.36 24.63 1.13
N ILE A 14 -1.86 23.92 2.15
CA ILE A 14 -1.62 22.49 2.37
C ILE A 14 -1.94 21.84 1.03
N SER A 15 -0.89 21.49 0.30
CA SER A 15 -1.02 20.69 -0.91
C SER A 15 -1.51 19.35 -0.41
N ILE A 16 -2.81 19.11 -0.52
CA ILE A 16 -3.38 17.79 -0.34
C ILE A 16 -2.85 17.02 -1.55
N MET A 17 -1.63 16.50 -1.42
CA MET A 17 -1.07 15.54 -2.35
C MET A 17 -1.91 14.29 -2.18
N ILE A 18 -2.99 14.22 -2.95
CA ILE A 18 -3.71 12.97 -3.16
C ILE A 18 -2.74 12.13 -3.98
N TYR A 19 -1.85 11.41 -3.28
CA TYR A 19 -0.98 10.41 -3.88
C TYR A 19 -1.88 9.25 -4.34
N GLY A 20 -2.51 9.43 -5.50
CA GLY A 20 -3.26 8.38 -6.15
C GLY A 20 -2.37 7.16 -6.37
N CYS A 21 -2.98 5.98 -6.38
CA CYS A 21 -2.26 4.74 -6.63
C CYS A 21 -1.55 4.80 -7.98
N LYS A 22 -0.23 4.68 -7.97
CA LYS A 22 0.59 4.72 -9.17
C LYS A 22 1.80 3.82 -9.03
N ASP A 23 2.36 3.46 -10.17
CA ASP A 23 3.68 2.86 -10.23
C ASP A 23 4.73 3.96 -10.08
N ILE A 24 5.74 3.71 -9.23
CA ILE A 24 6.92 4.57 -9.04
C ILE A 24 8.03 4.12 -9.98
N LEU A 25 8.13 2.81 -10.24
CA LEU A 25 9.10 2.25 -11.17
C LEU A 25 8.52 2.22 -12.59
N ASN A 26 9.23 2.78 -13.55
CA ASN A 26 8.78 2.90 -14.95
C ASN A 26 8.49 1.53 -15.60
N GLU A 27 9.19 0.49 -15.15
CA GLU A 27 9.21 -0.84 -15.78
C GLU A 27 8.32 -1.87 -15.06
N CYS A 28 7.37 -1.43 -14.24
CA CYS A 28 6.50 -2.33 -13.47
C CYS A 28 5.80 -3.39 -14.31
N ARG A 29 5.42 -3.09 -15.55
CA ARG A 29 4.80 -4.05 -16.47
C ARG A 29 5.66 -5.30 -16.68
N LYS A 30 6.99 -5.20 -16.67
CA LYS A 30 7.92 -6.34 -16.80
C LYS A 30 7.87 -7.27 -15.59
N TYR A 31 7.48 -6.74 -14.43
CA TYR A 31 7.42 -7.48 -13.17
C TYR A 31 6.00 -7.96 -12.82
N LYS A 32 5.03 -7.83 -13.73
CA LYS A 32 3.63 -8.15 -13.46
C LYS A 32 3.44 -9.59 -12.94
N ASP A 33 4.16 -10.55 -13.50
CA ASP A 33 4.06 -11.95 -13.06
C ASP A 33 4.70 -12.19 -11.69
N TYR A 34 5.64 -11.33 -11.30
CA TYR A 34 6.30 -11.35 -9.99
C TYR A 34 5.41 -10.77 -8.88
N CYS A 35 4.29 -10.10 -9.19
CA CYS A 35 3.34 -9.63 -8.19
C CYS A 35 2.76 -10.78 -7.33
N LYS A 36 2.82 -12.02 -7.84
CA LYS A 36 2.43 -13.26 -7.17
C LYS A 36 3.58 -13.93 -6.39
N ILE A 37 4.83 -13.52 -6.66
CA ILE A 37 6.02 -14.10 -6.06
C ILE A 37 6.33 -13.39 -4.74
N LEU A 38 6.36 -14.17 -3.66
CA LEU A 38 6.49 -13.68 -2.29
C LEU A 38 7.72 -12.80 -2.05
N SER A 39 8.90 -13.21 -2.53
CA SER A 39 10.15 -12.47 -2.31
C SER A 39 10.17 -11.10 -3.01
N TRP A 40 9.39 -10.93 -4.07
CA TRP A 40 9.28 -9.68 -4.83
C TRP A 40 8.17 -8.77 -4.32
N ARG A 41 7.22 -9.33 -3.57
CA ARG A 41 5.97 -8.67 -3.23
C ARG A 41 6.15 -7.38 -2.46
N SER A 42 7.12 -7.31 -1.54
CA SER A 42 7.41 -6.08 -0.80
C SER A 42 8.00 -4.99 -1.70
N PHE A 43 8.95 -5.35 -2.56
CA PHE A 43 9.53 -4.42 -3.53
C PHE A 43 8.46 -3.89 -4.49
N LEU A 44 7.64 -4.78 -5.05
CA LEU A 44 6.58 -4.42 -5.99
C LEU A 44 5.41 -3.71 -5.33
N PHE A 45 5.11 -3.99 -4.06
CA PHE A 45 4.14 -3.20 -3.30
C PHE A 45 4.61 -1.76 -3.08
N GLN A 46 5.92 -1.50 -2.96
CA GLN A 46 6.40 -0.13 -2.81
C GLN A 46 6.51 0.59 -4.15
N ASN A 47 6.81 -0.14 -5.23
CA ASN A 47 7.19 0.47 -6.50
C ASN A 47 6.16 0.31 -7.63
N CYS A 48 5.24 -0.65 -7.51
CA CYS A 48 4.38 -1.13 -8.59
C CYS A 48 2.93 -1.42 -8.14
N GLN A 49 2.39 -0.61 -7.23
CA GLN A 49 1.07 -0.84 -6.63
C GLN A 49 -0.03 -0.93 -7.69
N TYR A 50 0.00 -0.05 -8.69
CA TYR A 50 -1.01 -0.01 -9.74
C TYR A 50 -0.90 -1.25 -10.64
N THR A 51 0.30 -1.57 -11.14
CA THR A 51 0.51 -2.77 -11.96
C THR A 51 0.13 -4.06 -11.22
N CYS A 52 0.46 -4.15 -9.92
CA CYS A 52 0.16 -5.31 -9.10
C CYS A 52 -1.26 -5.35 -8.53
N ARG A 53 -2.12 -4.35 -8.83
CA ARG A 53 -3.47 -4.21 -8.27
C ARG A 53 -3.49 -4.30 -6.74
N MET A 54 -2.62 -3.52 -6.12
CA MET A 54 -2.47 -3.40 -4.66
C MET A 54 -2.83 -1.98 -4.19
N CYS A 55 -3.63 -1.25 -4.97
CA CYS A 55 -4.21 0.02 -4.55
C CYS A 55 -5.19 -0.20 -3.40
N GLU A 56 -5.46 0.83 -2.60
CA GLU A 56 -6.40 0.71 -1.48
C GLU A 56 -7.78 0.18 -1.92
N ASP A 57 -8.27 0.65 -3.06
CA ASP A 57 -9.55 0.25 -3.62
C ASP A 57 -9.53 -1.21 -4.13
N ASP A 58 -8.40 -1.66 -4.70
CA ASP A 58 -8.24 -3.06 -5.12
C ASP A 58 -8.29 -4.02 -3.92
N LEU A 59 -7.76 -3.57 -2.79
CA LEU A 59 -7.71 -4.37 -1.56
C LEU A 59 -9.10 -4.42 -0.90
N LYS A 60 -9.83 -3.30 -0.88
CA LYS A 60 -11.22 -3.23 -0.40
C LYS A 60 -12.18 -4.08 -1.25
N ASN A 61 -11.99 -4.13 -2.57
CA ASN A 61 -12.84 -4.91 -3.46
C ASN A 61 -12.58 -6.44 -3.39
N LYS A 62 -11.49 -6.86 -2.72
CA LYS A 62 -11.23 -8.28 -2.43
C LYS A 62 -11.82 -8.74 -1.10
N ASP A 63 -12.25 -7.81 -0.24
CA ASP A 63 -13.04 -8.11 0.95
C ASP A 63 -14.46 -8.48 0.52
N GLY A 64 -14.66 -9.75 0.16
CA GLY A 64 -15.97 -10.37 0.05
C GLY A 64 -16.62 -10.53 1.42
N GLY A 65 -16.83 -9.43 2.16
CA GLY A 65 -17.77 -9.36 3.28
C GLY A 65 -17.23 -9.51 4.70
N ASP A 66 -15.92 -9.66 4.93
CA ASP A 66 -15.33 -9.59 6.28
C ASP A 66 -13.97 -8.89 6.22
N ASP A 67 -13.72 -7.92 7.10
CA ASP A 67 -12.45 -7.17 7.22
C ASP A 67 -11.31 -8.04 7.80
N CYS A 68 -11.57 -9.35 7.89
CA CYS A 68 -10.75 -10.42 8.42
C CYS A 68 -10.55 -11.56 7.39
N ASP A 69 -9.97 -11.25 6.24
CA ASP A 69 -9.49 -12.31 5.34
C ASP A 69 -8.09 -12.04 4.80
N ASP A 70 -7.49 -13.11 4.28
CA ASP A 70 -6.23 -13.08 3.57
C ASP A 70 -6.51 -12.76 2.09
N ILE A 71 -6.44 -11.47 1.72
CA ILE A 71 -6.56 -11.01 0.33
C ILE A 71 -5.29 -11.23 -0.50
N GLY A 72 -4.22 -11.67 0.16
CA GLY A 72 -2.92 -11.97 -0.39
C GLY A 72 -2.78 -13.42 -0.85
N GLU A 73 -1.95 -13.65 -1.87
CA GLU A 73 -1.56 -15.01 -2.25
C GLU A 73 -0.51 -15.55 -1.25
N ASN A 74 -0.58 -16.87 -0.97
CA ASN A 74 0.38 -17.60 -0.15
C ASN A 74 0.56 -17.09 1.30
N CYS A 75 -0.51 -16.57 1.92
CA CYS A 75 -0.46 -16.01 3.27
C CYS A 75 0.00 -16.98 4.37
N ASN A 76 -0.22 -18.29 4.19
CA ASN A 76 0.35 -19.33 5.06
C ASN A 76 1.87 -19.26 5.17
N SER A 77 2.56 -18.94 4.06
CA SER A 77 4.01 -18.76 4.02
C SER A 77 4.45 -17.36 4.49
N MET A 78 3.52 -16.43 4.68
CA MET A 78 3.78 -15.06 5.10
C MET A 78 3.76 -14.85 6.61
N LYS A 79 3.37 -15.86 7.39
CA LYS A 79 3.28 -15.79 8.87
C LYS A 79 4.56 -15.29 9.54
N PHE A 80 5.72 -15.69 9.03
CA PHE A 80 7.02 -15.23 9.55
C PHE A 80 7.25 -13.73 9.31
N TYR A 81 6.72 -13.19 8.22
CA TYR A 81 6.87 -11.78 7.86
C TYR A 81 5.96 -10.85 8.66
N CYS A 82 4.91 -11.36 9.29
CA CYS A 82 4.02 -10.58 10.17
C CYS A 82 4.74 -9.93 11.36
N LYS A 83 5.93 -10.42 11.71
CA LYS A 83 6.80 -9.86 12.77
C LYS A 83 8.12 -9.30 12.24
N ASN A 84 8.34 -9.31 10.92
CA ASN A 84 9.56 -8.82 10.31
C ASN A 84 9.43 -7.30 10.07
N PRO A 85 10.28 -6.44 10.66
CA PRO A 85 10.12 -4.98 10.54
C PRO A 85 10.14 -4.43 9.11
N LYS A 86 10.73 -5.18 8.17
CA LYS A 86 10.79 -4.79 6.75
C LYS A 86 9.50 -5.12 6.00
N TYR A 87 8.74 -6.11 6.47
CA TYR A 87 7.66 -6.75 5.72
C TYR A 87 6.35 -6.85 6.50
N ASP A 88 6.31 -6.47 7.77
CA ASP A 88 5.14 -6.64 8.61
C ASP A 88 3.98 -5.77 8.15
N ASN A 89 4.23 -4.54 7.72
CA ASN A 89 3.20 -3.66 7.18
C ASN A 89 2.43 -4.30 6.02
N ILE A 90 3.15 -4.93 5.08
CA ILE A 90 2.56 -5.55 3.91
C ILE A 90 1.97 -6.91 4.22
N ALA A 91 2.63 -7.71 5.07
CA ALA A 91 2.09 -8.99 5.51
C ALA A 91 0.78 -8.79 6.27
N LYS A 92 0.73 -7.85 7.21
CA LYS A 92 -0.48 -7.51 7.97
C LYS A 92 -1.58 -6.96 7.08
N LYS A 93 -1.26 -6.20 6.04
CA LYS A 93 -2.25 -5.64 5.10
C LYS A 93 -2.86 -6.70 4.18
N LEU A 94 -2.03 -7.63 3.68
CA LEU A 94 -2.48 -8.63 2.70
C LEU A 94 -2.94 -9.94 3.34
N CYS A 95 -2.48 -10.23 4.55
CA CYS A 95 -2.62 -11.53 5.19
C CYS A 95 -3.06 -11.37 6.65
N LYS A 96 -4.09 -10.55 6.90
CA LYS A 96 -4.58 -10.21 8.25
C LYS A 96 -4.83 -11.46 9.09
N ARG A 97 -5.58 -12.42 8.56
CA ARG A 97 -5.95 -13.66 9.26
C ARG A 97 -4.73 -14.55 9.50
N SER A 98 -3.89 -14.73 8.48
CA SER A 98 -2.64 -15.48 8.66
C SER A 98 -1.69 -14.83 9.68
N CYS A 99 -1.71 -13.50 9.80
CA CYS A 99 -0.95 -12.76 10.80
C CYS A 99 -1.59 -12.75 12.20
N GLY A 100 -2.78 -13.34 12.39
CA GLY A 100 -3.49 -13.35 13.67
C GLY A 100 -3.96 -11.97 14.11
N LEU A 101 -4.18 -11.05 13.14
CA LEU A 101 -4.80 -9.74 13.39
C LEU A 101 -6.32 -9.81 13.46
N CYS A 102 -6.81 -10.98 13.11
CA CYS A 102 -8.07 -11.57 13.42
C CYS A 102 -7.81 -13.10 13.45
#